data_AF-K0X1N6-F1
#
_entry.id   AF-K0X1N6-F1
#
_cell.length_a   1.000
_cell.length_b   1.000
_cell.length_c   1.000
_cell.angle_alpha   90.00
_cell.angle_beta   90.00
_cell.angle_gamma   90.00
#
_symmetry.space_group_name_H-M   'P 1'
#
loop_
_entity.id
_entity.type
_entity.pdbx_description
1 polymer ?
#
loop_
_entity_poly.entity_id
_entity_poly.type
_entity_poly.pdbx_seq_one_letter_code
_entity_poly.pdbx_strand_id
1 'polypeptide(L)'
;PYKYGGKEFIELHGYDSYDFDARMYYPALCRFMTMDPLCEKYYSISPYAYCNNNPVKYVDPDGESWRLTYDRIEGEVIFTGYEWVDEDKSYDVDGNLLQGLYAQAIFFSDNKTFDKDNGYNIGSSTATVYLADGTTETYAACTNPSGSDYATVPEGPYHAKVGMHKGAYTALRMEDTDGSGRIELGYENPAYTDGRTYAAGINIHKPGENNLTGLTVKKRPISAGCLLIDINSWNRFIGHFEAEDQKNNTVSVTVSRSLSEPVNVNRLPAFNFILNGTRESFFSRIKNRKL
;
A
#
# COMPACT_ATOMS: atom_id res chain seq x y z
N PRO A 1 9.59 -26.21 9.66
CA PRO A 1 9.99 -25.60 8.35
C PRO A 1 8.76 -25.09 7.58
N TYR A 2 8.81 -23.88 7.03
CA TYR A 2 7.69 -23.33 6.24
C TYR A 2 7.60 -23.99 4.86
N LYS A 3 6.41 -24.44 4.45
CA LYS A 3 6.18 -25.03 3.12
C LYS A 3 4.88 -24.51 2.49
N TYR A 4 3.86 -25.35 2.37
CA TYR A 4 2.59 -25.00 1.72
C TYR A 4 1.92 -23.77 2.36
N GLY A 5 1.55 -22.80 1.53
CA GLY A 5 0.88 -21.56 2.00
C GLY A 5 1.73 -20.71 2.96
N GLY A 6 3.06 -20.85 2.97
CA GLY A 6 3.92 -20.14 3.91
C GLY A 6 3.82 -20.63 5.36
N LYS A 7 3.02 -21.67 5.64
CA LYS A 7 2.73 -22.17 6.98
C LYS A 7 3.75 -23.19 7.48
N GLU A 8 3.92 -23.25 8.80
CA GLU A 8 4.86 -24.16 9.42
C GLU A 8 4.39 -25.61 9.23
N PHE A 9 5.24 -26.42 8.61
CA PHE A 9 5.04 -27.85 8.49
C PHE A 9 5.50 -28.55 9.77
N ILE A 10 4.54 -29.15 10.46
CA ILE A 10 4.76 -30.01 11.63
C ILE A 10 4.78 -31.46 11.17
N GLU A 11 5.93 -32.10 11.40
CA GLU A 11 6.16 -33.51 11.11
C GLU A 11 6.38 -34.25 12.43
N LEU A 12 5.40 -35.04 12.85
CA LEU A 12 5.46 -35.81 14.09
C LEU A 12 5.03 -37.26 13.86
N HIS A 13 6.01 -38.17 13.72
CA HIS A 13 5.78 -39.61 13.63
C HIS A 13 4.75 -40.05 12.55
N GLY A 14 4.77 -39.41 11.38
CA GLY A 14 3.82 -39.66 10.29
C GLY A 14 2.56 -38.80 10.32
N TYR A 15 2.44 -37.91 11.31
CA TYR A 15 1.50 -36.80 11.28
C TYR A 15 2.13 -35.61 10.57
N ASP A 16 1.78 -35.47 9.29
CA ASP A 16 2.22 -34.40 8.41
C ASP A 16 1.13 -33.34 8.34
N SER A 17 1.32 -32.23 9.05
CA SER A 17 0.29 -31.18 9.12
C SER A 17 0.90 -29.80 9.01
N TYR A 18 0.06 -28.83 8.68
CA TYR A 18 0.44 -27.43 8.63
C TYR A 18 -0.27 -26.67 9.74
N ASP A 19 0.49 -25.83 10.44
CA ASP A 19 -0.05 -24.91 11.42
C ASP A 19 -0.55 -23.64 10.72
N PHE A 20 -1.87 -23.50 10.62
CA PHE A 20 -2.54 -22.29 10.13
C PHE A 20 -3.06 -21.46 11.32
N ASP A 21 -2.36 -21.52 12.46
CA ASP A 21 -2.63 -20.83 13.73
C ASP A 21 -3.97 -21.19 14.37
N ALA A 22 -5.07 -20.76 13.74
CA ALA A 22 -6.42 -21.05 14.19
C ALA A 22 -6.76 -22.54 14.09
N ARG A 23 -6.19 -23.26 13.10
CA ARG A 23 -6.49 -24.68 12.84
C ARG A 23 -5.30 -25.42 12.24
N MET A 24 -5.17 -26.69 12.61
CA MET A 24 -4.24 -27.59 11.93
C MET A 24 -4.83 -28.06 10.60
N TYR A 25 -4.09 -27.84 9.52
CA TYR A 25 -4.44 -28.32 8.18
C TYR A 25 -3.74 -29.63 7.88
N TYR A 26 -4.50 -30.63 7.43
CA TYR A 26 -3.96 -31.92 7.05
C TYR A 26 -3.94 -32.05 5.52
N PRO A 27 -2.76 -31.89 4.89
CA PRO A 27 -2.61 -31.77 3.45
C PRO A 27 -3.07 -33.02 2.70
N ALA A 28 -2.89 -34.20 3.29
CA ALA A 28 -3.31 -35.47 2.70
C ALA A 28 -4.83 -35.58 2.50
N LEU A 29 -5.61 -34.89 3.35
CA LEU A 29 -7.08 -34.85 3.23
C LEU A 29 -7.58 -33.56 2.59
N CYS A 30 -6.71 -32.57 2.42
CA CYS A 30 -7.06 -31.21 2.02
C CYS A 30 -8.17 -30.60 2.90
N ARG A 31 -8.09 -30.81 4.22
CA ARG A 31 -9.08 -30.36 5.22
C ARG A 31 -8.39 -29.80 6.46
N PHE A 32 -9.11 -28.95 7.17
CA PHE A 32 -8.81 -28.67 8.56
C PHE A 32 -9.22 -29.84 9.46
N MET A 33 -8.45 -30.06 10.52
CA MET A 33 -8.70 -31.14 11.49
C MET A 33 -9.78 -30.78 12.52
N THR A 34 -10.13 -29.51 12.61
CA THR A 34 -11.14 -28.96 13.52
C THR A 34 -12.18 -28.15 12.75
N MET A 35 -13.39 -28.03 13.33
CA MET A 35 -14.44 -27.20 12.74
C MET A 35 -14.04 -25.73 12.76
N ASP A 36 -14.45 -25.01 11.71
CA ASP A 36 -14.37 -23.56 11.65
C ASP A 36 -15.17 -22.93 12.79
N PRO A 37 -14.55 -22.10 13.66
CA PRO A 37 -15.27 -21.35 14.69
C PRO A 37 -16.37 -20.44 14.13
N LEU A 38 -16.28 -20.06 12.85
CA LEU A 38 -17.24 -19.22 12.15
C LEU A 38 -18.16 -20.02 11.20
N CYS A 39 -18.19 -21.36 11.30
CA CYS A 39 -19.00 -22.20 10.41
C CYS A 39 -20.48 -21.81 10.35
N GLU A 40 -21.03 -21.25 11.44
CA GLU A 40 -22.42 -20.78 11.51
C GLU A 40 -22.69 -19.57 10.59
N LYS A 41 -21.67 -18.83 10.17
CA LYS A 41 -21.82 -17.76 9.17
C LYS A 41 -21.98 -18.30 7.74
N TYR A 42 -21.59 -19.55 7.49
CA TYR A 42 -21.49 -20.12 6.13
C TYR A 42 -22.02 -21.56 6.04
N TYR A 43 -23.32 -21.75 6.33
CA TYR A 43 -23.95 -23.08 6.35
C TYR A 43 -23.79 -23.92 5.06
N SER A 44 -23.54 -23.29 3.91
CA SER A 44 -23.33 -23.98 2.63
C SER A 44 -21.91 -24.53 2.44
N ILE A 45 -20.98 -24.20 3.33
CA ILE A 45 -19.58 -24.60 3.27
C ILE A 45 -19.30 -25.60 4.39
N SER A 46 -18.56 -26.67 4.10
CA SER A 46 -18.17 -27.62 5.13
C SER A 46 -17.33 -26.91 6.21
N PRO A 47 -17.58 -27.13 7.51
CA PRO A 47 -16.80 -26.54 8.59
C PRO A 47 -15.33 -26.97 8.59
N TYR A 48 -14.97 -27.96 7.76
CA TYR A 48 -13.60 -28.46 7.61
C TYR A 48 -12.98 -28.06 6.25
N ALA A 49 -13.66 -27.24 5.45
CA ALA A 49 -13.18 -26.85 4.14
C ALA A 49 -11.98 -25.90 4.24
N TYR A 50 -10.91 -26.25 3.54
CA TYR A 50 -9.82 -25.33 3.26
C TYR A 50 -10.16 -24.52 2.00
N CYS A 51 -10.04 -23.19 2.07
CA CYS A 51 -10.20 -22.29 0.93
C CYS A 51 -11.51 -22.48 0.14
N ASN A 52 -12.62 -22.78 0.83
CA ASN A 52 -13.91 -23.13 0.20
C ASN A 52 -13.78 -24.19 -0.93
N ASN A 53 -12.90 -25.19 -0.74
CA ASN A 53 -12.56 -26.22 -1.75
C ASN A 53 -11.93 -25.70 -3.05
N ASN A 54 -11.44 -24.46 -3.07
CA ASN A 54 -10.74 -23.92 -4.23
C ASN A 54 -9.44 -23.22 -3.81
N PRO A 55 -8.42 -23.99 -3.37
CA PRO A 55 -7.14 -23.49 -2.89
C PRO A 55 -6.24 -22.91 -3.99
N VAL A 56 -6.68 -22.97 -5.26
CA VAL A 56 -6.03 -22.32 -6.40
C VAL A 56 -6.52 -20.87 -6.56
N LYS A 57 -7.78 -20.62 -6.21
CA LYS A 57 -8.44 -19.30 -6.31
C LYS A 57 -8.43 -18.54 -5.00
N TYR A 58 -8.61 -19.24 -3.89
CA TYR A 58 -8.63 -18.67 -2.56
C TYR A 58 -7.36 -19.16 -1.86
N VAL A 59 -6.37 -18.29 -1.77
CA VAL A 59 -5.37 -18.38 -0.71
C VAL A 59 -6.04 -17.73 0.49
N ASP A 60 -5.86 -18.27 1.70
CA ASP A 60 -6.20 -17.57 2.94
C ASP A 60 -5.15 -16.46 3.07
N PRO A 61 -5.42 -15.19 2.64
CA PRO A 61 -4.47 -14.14 2.96
C PRO A 61 -4.63 -13.99 4.46
N ASP A 62 -3.55 -14.01 5.23
CA ASP A 62 -3.55 -14.14 6.69
C ASP A 62 -4.26 -13.00 7.45
N GLY A 63 -5.23 -12.27 6.88
CA GLY A 63 -5.93 -11.17 7.50
C GLY A 63 -4.98 -10.07 7.93
N GLU A 64 -3.80 -9.97 7.32
CA GLU A 64 -2.80 -8.97 7.66
C GLU A 64 -3.03 -7.70 6.84
N SER A 65 -2.50 -6.56 7.31
CA SER A 65 -2.73 -5.28 6.65
C SER A 65 -1.57 -4.30 6.82
N TRP A 66 -1.51 -3.29 5.95
CA TRP A 66 -0.50 -2.25 5.98
C TRP A 66 -0.91 -1.11 6.91
N ARG A 67 0.00 -0.74 7.82
CA ARG A 67 -0.08 0.48 8.64
C ARG A 67 0.93 1.50 8.17
N LEU A 68 0.49 2.75 8.02
CA LEU A 68 1.36 3.87 7.69
C LEU A 68 2.40 4.10 8.81
N THR A 69 3.68 4.20 8.44
CA THR A 69 4.77 4.52 9.37
C THR A 69 5.22 5.97 9.23
N TYR A 70 5.74 6.52 10.33
CA TYR A 70 6.22 7.89 10.37
C TYR A 70 7.37 8.10 11.37
N ASP A 71 8.12 9.16 11.13
CA ASP A 71 9.06 9.73 12.06
C ASP A 71 8.48 10.99 12.71
N ARG A 72 8.85 11.26 13.96
CA ARG A 72 8.59 12.56 14.60
C ARG A 72 9.91 13.29 14.78
N ILE A 73 10.01 14.52 14.29
CA ILE A 73 11.22 15.35 14.45
C ILE A 73 10.74 16.73 14.88
N GLU A 74 11.17 17.17 16.07
CA GLU A 74 10.84 18.51 16.60
C GLU A 74 9.34 18.85 16.63
N GLY A 75 8.47 17.83 16.69
CA GLY A 75 7.01 17.98 16.68
C GLY A 75 6.36 17.81 15.31
N GLU A 76 7.13 17.82 14.23
CA GLU A 76 6.67 17.53 12.88
C GLU A 76 6.63 16.02 12.60
N VAL A 77 5.66 15.59 11.79
CA VAL A 77 5.48 14.20 11.38
C VAL A 77 5.97 14.05 9.95
N ILE A 78 6.90 13.14 9.71
CA ILE A 78 7.40 12.78 8.38
C ILE A 78 6.97 11.35 8.10
N PHE A 79 6.12 11.14 7.11
CA PHE A 79 5.69 9.78 6.74
C PHE A 79 6.82 9.02 6.07
N THR A 80 7.09 7.81 6.56
CA THR A 80 8.28 7.06 6.21
C THR A 80 8.02 5.84 5.34
N GLY A 81 6.84 5.23 5.38
CA GLY A 81 6.59 3.98 4.68
C GLY A 81 5.34 3.29 5.20
N TYR A 82 5.33 1.96 5.09
CA TYR A 82 4.27 1.11 5.62
C TYR A 82 4.88 -0.13 6.26
N GLU A 83 4.31 -0.56 7.38
CA GLU A 83 4.66 -1.82 8.05
C GLU A 83 3.50 -2.81 7.93
N TRP A 84 3.84 -4.09 7.80
CA TRP A 84 2.87 -5.17 7.72
C TRP A 84 2.44 -5.56 9.14
N VAL A 85 1.13 -5.68 9.35
CA VAL A 85 0.52 -5.86 10.68
C VAL A 85 -0.28 -7.15 10.70
N ASP A 86 0.04 -7.99 11.68
CA ASP A 86 -0.64 -9.25 11.97
C ASP A 86 -2.18 -9.11 12.06
N GLU A 87 -2.91 -10.18 11.78
CA GLU A 87 -4.39 -10.22 11.74
C GLU A 87 -5.07 -9.76 13.02
N ASP A 88 -4.55 -10.23 14.15
CA ASP A 88 -5.11 -9.98 15.49
C ASP A 88 -5.13 -8.49 15.85
N LYS A 89 -4.33 -7.69 15.14
CA LYS A 89 -4.23 -6.24 15.27
C LYS A 89 -4.78 -5.49 14.07
N SER A 90 -5.24 -6.22 13.05
CA SER A 90 -5.70 -5.66 11.79
C SER A 90 -7.21 -5.57 11.69
N TYR A 91 -7.93 -6.53 12.27
CA TYR A 91 -9.39 -6.62 12.13
C TYR A 91 -10.10 -6.56 13.49
N ASP A 92 -11.31 -6.02 13.49
CA ASP A 92 -12.20 -6.12 14.64
C ASP A 92 -12.82 -7.51 14.77
N VAL A 93 -13.59 -7.73 15.85
CA VAL A 93 -14.26 -9.01 16.13
C VAL A 93 -15.28 -9.42 15.06
N ASP A 94 -15.74 -8.48 14.25
CA ASP A 94 -16.70 -8.69 13.18
C ASP A 94 -16.02 -8.97 11.82
N GLY A 95 -14.68 -8.86 11.76
CA GLY A 95 -13.88 -9.06 10.57
C GLY A 95 -13.78 -7.81 9.69
N ASN A 96 -14.02 -6.61 10.24
CA ASN A 96 -13.78 -5.36 9.54
C ASN A 96 -12.36 -4.86 9.79
N LEU A 97 -11.71 -4.37 8.73
CA LEU A 97 -10.39 -3.76 8.84
C LEU A 97 -10.43 -2.52 9.74
N LEU A 98 -9.52 -2.45 10.71
CA LEU A 98 -9.45 -1.33 11.65
C LEU A 98 -9.04 -0.04 10.96
N GLN A 99 -9.51 1.08 11.49
CA GLN A 99 -9.23 2.40 10.94
C GLN A 99 -7.72 2.69 10.91
N GLY A 100 -7.24 3.21 9.78
CA GLY A 100 -5.83 3.55 9.58
C GLY A 100 -4.98 2.39 9.08
N LEU A 101 -5.60 1.25 8.80
CA LEU A 101 -5.01 0.09 8.16
C LEU A 101 -5.54 -0.08 6.74
N TYR A 102 -4.73 -0.68 5.88
CA TYR A 102 -5.02 -0.78 4.46
C TYR A 102 -4.62 -2.14 3.91
N ALA A 103 -5.47 -2.75 3.09
CA ALA A 103 -5.10 -3.96 2.36
C ALA A 103 -3.94 -3.70 1.39
N GLN A 104 -3.89 -2.50 0.79
CA GLN A 104 -2.86 -2.12 -0.17
C GLN A 104 -2.44 -0.66 0.06
N ALA A 105 -1.18 -0.38 -0.23
CA ALA A 105 -0.65 0.98 -0.13
C ALA A 105 0.39 1.28 -1.22
N ILE A 106 0.67 2.57 -1.42
CA ILE A 106 1.69 3.05 -2.34
C ILE A 106 2.52 4.12 -1.64
N PHE A 107 3.83 4.01 -1.70
CA PHE A 107 4.75 5.05 -1.27
C PHE A 107 5.55 5.55 -2.46
N PHE A 108 5.38 6.82 -2.81
CA PHE A 108 6.21 7.50 -3.79
C PHE A 108 7.42 8.12 -3.10
N SER A 109 8.61 7.82 -3.62
CA SER A 109 9.87 8.47 -3.25
C SER A 109 10.47 9.20 -4.45
N ASP A 110 11.16 10.31 -4.20
CA ASP A 110 11.81 11.11 -5.26
C ASP A 110 13.29 10.72 -5.39
N ASN A 111 13.71 10.46 -6.62
CA ASN A 111 15.08 10.08 -6.95
C ASN A 111 15.99 11.30 -7.18
N LYS A 112 15.44 12.53 -7.08
CA LYS A 112 16.16 13.81 -7.25
C LYS A 112 16.73 14.02 -8.65
N THR A 113 16.14 13.38 -9.65
CA THR A 113 16.56 13.46 -11.06
C THR A 113 15.53 14.15 -11.95
N PHE A 114 14.47 14.73 -11.37
CA PHE A 114 13.46 15.46 -12.15
C PHE A 114 14.08 16.68 -12.83
N ASP A 115 13.85 16.80 -14.14
CA ASP A 115 14.23 17.95 -14.94
C ASP A 115 12.97 18.59 -15.55
N LYS A 116 12.69 19.82 -15.12
CA LYS A 116 11.52 20.60 -15.56
C LYS A 116 11.55 20.96 -17.04
N ASP A 117 12.73 21.01 -17.64
CA ASP A 117 12.92 21.39 -19.05
C ASP A 117 12.87 20.14 -19.95
N ASN A 118 12.86 18.94 -19.35
CA ASN A 118 12.68 17.67 -20.04
C ASN A 118 11.22 17.20 -20.02
N GLY A 119 10.72 16.75 -21.16
CA GLY A 119 9.37 16.18 -21.29
C GLY A 119 9.24 14.72 -20.84
N TYR A 120 10.33 14.05 -20.50
CA TYR A 120 10.38 12.61 -20.20
C TYR A 120 11.06 12.37 -18.85
N ASN A 121 10.26 12.35 -17.79
CA ASN A 121 10.75 12.22 -16.41
C ASN A 121 10.30 10.93 -15.71
N ILE A 122 9.77 9.92 -16.42
CA ILE A 122 9.51 8.61 -15.79
C ILE A 122 10.82 8.04 -15.23
N GLY A 123 10.79 7.67 -13.95
CA GLY A 123 11.96 7.24 -13.18
C GLY A 123 12.58 8.36 -12.33
N SER A 124 12.08 9.60 -12.42
CA SER A 124 12.44 10.65 -11.46
C SER A 124 11.88 10.38 -10.07
N SER A 125 10.91 9.49 -9.96
CA SER A 125 10.37 8.98 -8.70
C SER A 125 10.24 7.46 -8.78
N THR A 126 10.10 6.82 -7.63
CA THR A 126 9.82 5.38 -7.50
C THR A 126 8.51 5.22 -6.74
N ALA A 127 7.59 4.41 -7.27
CA ALA A 127 6.41 3.97 -6.53
C ALA A 127 6.68 2.59 -5.94
N THR A 128 6.79 2.51 -4.61
CA THR A 128 6.81 1.24 -3.88
C THR A 128 5.37 0.86 -3.56
N VAL A 129 4.88 -0.22 -4.16
CA VAL A 129 3.55 -0.75 -3.98
C VAL A 129 3.60 -1.86 -2.94
N TYR A 130 2.73 -1.76 -1.95
CA TYR A 130 2.55 -2.67 -0.85
C TYR A 130 1.27 -3.46 -1.12
N LEU A 131 1.41 -4.76 -1.40
CA LEU A 131 0.34 -5.62 -1.92
C LEU A 131 -0.42 -6.31 -0.78
N ALA A 132 -1.63 -6.78 -1.10
CA ALA A 132 -2.53 -7.41 -0.13
C ALA A 132 -2.04 -8.75 0.39
N ASP A 133 -1.02 -9.33 -0.24
CA ASP A 133 -0.35 -10.56 0.19
C ASP A 133 0.90 -10.30 1.05
N GLY A 134 1.13 -9.05 1.47
CA GLY A 134 2.27 -8.65 2.28
C GLY A 134 3.57 -8.44 1.49
N THR A 135 3.57 -8.69 0.18
CA THR A 135 4.75 -8.44 -0.67
C THR A 135 4.82 -6.99 -1.12
N THR A 136 5.99 -6.59 -1.64
CA THR A 136 6.19 -5.26 -2.23
C THR A 136 6.75 -5.34 -3.64
N GLU A 137 6.36 -4.39 -4.48
CA GLU A 137 6.86 -4.22 -5.84
C GLU A 137 7.23 -2.76 -6.09
N THR A 138 8.18 -2.49 -6.98
CA THR A 138 8.59 -1.12 -7.32
C THR A 138 8.36 -0.80 -8.79
N TYR A 139 7.99 0.45 -9.04
CA TYR A 139 7.68 0.96 -10.38
C TYR A 139 8.36 2.31 -10.60
N ALA A 140 8.92 2.51 -11.80
CA ALA A 140 9.39 3.82 -12.22
C ALA A 140 8.20 4.77 -12.35
N ALA A 141 8.33 5.97 -11.77
CA ALA A 141 7.25 6.92 -11.62
C ALA A 141 7.70 8.37 -11.88
N CYS A 142 6.75 9.28 -11.94
CA CYS A 142 6.97 10.73 -11.88
C CYS A 142 5.84 11.37 -11.09
N THR A 143 6.18 12.10 -10.03
CA THR A 143 5.19 12.79 -9.16
C THR A 143 5.07 14.29 -9.44
N ASN A 144 5.81 14.80 -10.41
CA ASN A 144 5.81 16.21 -10.78
C ASN A 144 4.88 16.45 -11.98
N PRO A 145 4.19 17.60 -12.02
CA PRO A 145 3.29 17.93 -13.12
C PRO A 145 4.04 18.21 -14.43
N SER A 146 3.31 18.28 -15.54
CA SER A 146 3.86 18.58 -16.87
C SER A 146 4.47 19.98 -17.02
N GLY A 147 4.27 20.88 -16.05
CA GLY A 147 4.77 22.24 -16.07
C GLY A 147 4.36 23.02 -14.82
N SER A 148 4.95 24.21 -14.63
CA SER A 148 4.73 25.07 -13.45
C SER A 148 3.32 25.65 -13.32
N ASP A 149 2.54 25.65 -14.41
CA ASP A 149 1.17 26.16 -14.43
C ASP A 149 0.17 25.19 -13.78
N TYR A 150 0.63 24.05 -13.29
CA TYR A 150 -0.19 23.03 -12.65
C TYR A 150 0.29 22.78 -11.23
N ALA A 151 -0.66 22.54 -10.34
CA ALA A 151 -0.36 22.22 -8.95
C ALA A 151 0.45 20.93 -8.83
N THR A 152 1.43 20.94 -7.95
CA THR A 152 2.13 19.74 -7.49
C THR A 152 1.43 19.25 -6.23
N VAL A 153 1.05 17.96 -6.19
CA VAL A 153 0.51 17.31 -4.99
C VAL A 153 1.54 17.44 -3.86
N PRO A 154 1.17 18.04 -2.70
CA PRO A 154 2.08 18.19 -1.56
C PRO A 154 2.65 16.85 -1.05
N GLU A 155 3.66 16.92 -0.20
CA GLU A 155 4.10 15.73 0.53
C GLU A 155 3.10 15.40 1.64
N GLY A 156 2.74 14.12 1.76
CA GLY A 156 1.75 13.69 2.75
C GLY A 156 1.04 12.39 2.39
N PRO A 157 0.11 11.96 3.27
CA PRO A 157 -0.73 10.79 3.06
C PRO A 157 -2.05 11.18 2.38
N TYR A 158 -2.50 10.30 1.49
CA TYR A 158 -3.68 10.45 0.66
C TYR A 158 -4.41 9.11 0.58
N HIS A 159 -5.65 9.16 0.14
CA HIS A 159 -6.40 7.98 -0.25
C HIS A 159 -6.50 7.91 -1.76
N ALA A 160 -6.55 6.68 -2.29
CA ALA A 160 -6.87 6.46 -3.68
C ALA A 160 -7.85 5.30 -3.85
N LYS A 161 -8.70 5.38 -4.88
CA LYS A 161 -9.68 4.36 -5.23
C LYS A 161 -9.67 4.09 -6.72
N VAL A 162 -9.96 2.85 -7.11
CA VAL A 162 -10.11 2.49 -8.52
C VAL A 162 -11.20 3.36 -9.15
N GLY A 163 -10.89 3.95 -10.29
CA GLY A 163 -11.80 4.79 -11.07
C GLY A 163 -11.26 5.01 -12.47
N MET A 164 -11.72 6.05 -13.15
CA MET A 164 -11.34 6.30 -14.55
C MET A 164 -10.53 7.60 -14.67
N HIS A 165 -9.46 7.57 -15.48
CA HIS A 165 -8.80 8.79 -15.93
C HIS A 165 -9.51 9.35 -17.16
N LYS A 166 -10.15 10.52 -16.98
CA LYS A 166 -10.90 11.24 -18.02
C LYS A 166 -11.93 10.37 -18.77
N GLY A 167 -12.46 9.34 -18.10
CA GLY A 167 -13.41 8.39 -18.68
C GLY A 167 -12.82 7.43 -19.74
N ALA A 168 -11.50 7.40 -19.92
CA ALA A 168 -10.87 6.66 -21.02
C ALA A 168 -10.29 5.30 -20.61
N TYR A 169 -9.65 5.22 -19.45
CA TYR A 169 -9.03 3.99 -18.93
C TYR A 169 -8.97 4.02 -17.40
N THR A 170 -8.84 2.85 -16.78
CA THR A 170 -8.76 2.75 -15.33
C THR A 170 -7.55 3.49 -14.78
N ALA A 171 -7.70 4.07 -13.61
CA ALA A 171 -6.67 4.75 -12.85
C ALA A 171 -7.03 4.72 -11.36
N LEU A 172 -6.09 5.11 -10.49
CA LEU A 172 -6.42 5.35 -9.09
C LEU A 172 -6.73 6.83 -8.92
N ARG A 173 -7.95 7.16 -8.50
CA ARG A 173 -8.35 8.55 -8.20
C ARG A 173 -7.90 8.89 -6.80
N MET A 174 -7.10 9.94 -6.67
CA MET A 174 -6.56 10.40 -5.40
C MET A 174 -7.45 11.47 -4.76
N GLU A 175 -7.47 11.46 -3.43
CA GLU A 175 -8.13 12.43 -2.57
C GLU A 175 -7.36 12.54 -1.24
N ASP A 176 -7.59 13.62 -0.50
CA ASP A 176 -7.19 13.71 0.89
C ASP A 176 -7.88 12.62 1.71
N THR A 177 -7.31 12.31 2.87
CA THR A 177 -7.82 11.25 3.76
C THR A 177 -9.18 11.57 4.39
N ASP A 178 -9.74 12.74 4.10
CA ASP A 178 -11.05 13.21 4.52
C ASP A 178 -12.21 12.74 3.62
N GLY A 179 -11.90 12.13 2.47
CA GLY A 179 -12.90 11.64 1.52
C GLY A 179 -13.62 12.73 0.72
N SER A 180 -13.04 13.92 0.63
CA SER A 180 -13.62 15.07 -0.08
C SER A 180 -13.57 14.97 -1.61
N GLY A 181 -12.84 14.01 -2.17
CA GLY A 181 -12.54 13.94 -3.60
C GLY A 181 -11.58 15.04 -4.09
N ARG A 182 -10.89 15.72 -3.16
CA ARG A 182 -9.98 16.86 -3.43
C ARG A 182 -8.66 16.65 -2.71
N ILE A 183 -7.65 17.40 -3.13
CA ILE A 183 -6.35 17.50 -2.46
C ILE A 183 -6.11 18.96 -2.12
N GLU A 184 -6.03 19.29 -0.85
CA GLU A 184 -5.60 20.62 -0.40
C GLU A 184 -4.11 20.84 -0.70
N LEU A 185 -3.81 21.97 -1.33
CA LEU A 185 -2.45 22.32 -1.77
C LEU A 185 -1.71 23.17 -0.74
N GLY A 186 -2.44 23.91 0.09
CA GLY A 186 -1.88 24.93 1.00
C GLY A 186 -1.47 26.23 0.31
N TYR A 187 -1.65 26.34 -1.01
CA TYR A 187 -1.43 27.53 -1.82
C TYR A 187 -2.46 27.62 -2.95
N GLU A 188 -2.62 28.79 -3.57
CA GLU A 188 -3.54 28.98 -4.69
C GLU A 188 -3.15 28.09 -5.88
N ASN A 189 -4.12 27.35 -6.42
CA ASN A 189 -3.89 26.43 -7.52
C ASN A 189 -3.54 27.22 -8.79
N PRO A 190 -2.31 27.11 -9.33
CA PRO A 190 -1.84 27.95 -10.44
C PRO A 190 -2.60 27.72 -11.75
N ALA A 191 -3.34 26.61 -11.87
CA ALA A 191 -4.15 26.33 -13.05
C ALA A 191 -5.48 27.11 -13.09
N TYR A 192 -5.83 27.83 -12.03
CA TYR A 192 -7.09 28.54 -11.89
C TYR A 192 -6.88 29.98 -11.39
N THR A 193 -7.85 30.85 -11.65
CA THR A 193 -7.83 32.26 -11.26
C THR A 193 -8.92 32.61 -10.25
N ASP A 194 -9.53 31.59 -9.63
CA ASP A 194 -10.65 31.74 -8.71
C ASP A 194 -10.25 31.66 -7.23
N GLY A 195 -8.95 31.69 -6.92
CA GLY A 195 -8.45 31.66 -5.55
C GLY A 195 -8.53 30.30 -4.86
N ARG A 196 -8.90 29.22 -5.58
CA ARG A 196 -9.00 27.89 -4.95
C ARG A 196 -7.63 27.39 -4.48
N THR A 197 -7.59 26.76 -3.32
CA THR A 197 -6.37 26.17 -2.73
C THR A 197 -6.27 24.66 -2.87
N TYR A 198 -7.15 24.06 -3.68
CA TYR A 198 -7.23 22.61 -3.84
C TYR A 198 -7.10 22.19 -5.31
N ALA A 199 -6.67 20.95 -5.50
CA ALA A 199 -6.75 20.24 -6.76
C ALA A 199 -7.86 19.19 -6.71
N ALA A 200 -8.49 18.93 -7.85
CA ALA A 200 -9.53 17.91 -7.99
C ALA A 200 -9.28 17.08 -9.25
N GLY A 201 -9.70 15.82 -9.24
CA GLY A 201 -9.47 14.91 -10.37
C GLY A 201 -8.00 14.50 -10.54
N ILE A 202 -7.24 14.51 -9.45
CA ILE A 202 -5.88 13.99 -9.41
C ILE A 202 -5.93 12.47 -9.44
N ASN A 203 -5.17 11.86 -10.33
CA ASN A 203 -5.10 10.42 -10.48
C ASN A 203 -3.65 9.93 -10.48
N ILE A 204 -3.45 8.66 -10.14
CA ILE A 204 -2.27 7.88 -10.53
C ILE A 204 -2.61 7.17 -11.84
N HIS A 205 -1.89 7.48 -12.92
CA HIS A 205 -2.18 6.96 -14.24
C HIS A 205 -0.91 6.75 -15.10
N LYS A 206 -1.02 6.05 -16.23
CA LYS A 206 0.08 5.94 -17.18
C LYS A 206 0.37 7.28 -17.89
N PRO A 207 1.64 7.58 -18.23
CA PRO A 207 2.02 8.76 -18.99
C PRO A 207 1.49 8.72 -20.44
N GLY A 208 1.87 9.72 -21.22
CA GLY A 208 1.66 9.73 -22.66
C GLY A 208 2.47 8.66 -23.39
N GLU A 209 2.30 8.61 -24.70
CA GLU A 209 3.09 7.74 -25.58
C GLU A 209 4.60 7.94 -25.34
N ASN A 210 5.37 6.84 -25.35
CA ASN A 210 6.81 6.82 -25.06
C ASN A 210 7.21 7.44 -23.72
N ASN A 211 6.39 7.30 -22.67
CA ASN A 211 6.65 7.87 -21.36
C ASN A 211 6.78 9.41 -21.34
N LEU A 212 6.09 10.10 -22.25
CA LEU A 212 5.98 11.56 -22.19
C LEU A 212 5.25 11.95 -20.90
N THR A 213 5.90 12.74 -20.04
CA THR A 213 5.36 13.28 -18.78
C THR A 213 5.04 14.77 -18.86
N GLY A 214 5.70 15.48 -19.78
CA GLY A 214 5.55 16.92 -20.00
C GLY A 214 4.34 17.30 -20.85
N LEU A 215 4.49 18.35 -21.64
CA LEU A 215 3.46 18.82 -22.56
C LEU A 215 3.53 18.06 -23.90
N THR A 216 2.37 17.76 -24.47
CA THR A 216 2.25 17.32 -25.87
C THR A 216 2.64 18.43 -26.85
N VAL A 217 2.85 18.09 -28.13
CA VAL A 217 3.10 19.08 -29.22
C VAL A 217 2.02 20.16 -29.29
N LYS A 218 0.77 19.84 -28.93
CA LYS A 218 -0.35 20.80 -28.86
C LYS A 218 -0.40 21.59 -27.53
N LYS A 219 0.69 21.59 -26.76
CA LYS A 219 0.82 22.21 -25.43
C LYS A 219 -0.23 21.75 -24.40
N ARG A 220 -0.75 20.54 -24.56
CA ARG A 220 -1.65 19.93 -23.57
C ARG A 220 -0.84 19.13 -22.55
N PRO A 221 -1.10 19.26 -21.24
CA PRO A 221 -0.39 18.51 -20.22
C PRO A 221 -0.78 17.03 -20.27
N ILE A 222 0.22 16.15 -20.10
CA ILE A 222 -0.03 14.75 -19.78
C ILE A 222 -0.55 14.64 -18.34
N SER A 223 0.10 15.36 -17.42
CA SER A 223 -0.26 15.45 -16.01
C SER A 223 -0.49 16.90 -15.59
N ALA A 224 -1.72 17.20 -15.18
CA ALA A 224 -2.09 18.46 -14.54
C ALA A 224 -2.11 18.29 -13.00
N GLY A 225 -1.01 17.75 -12.44
CA GLY A 225 -0.86 17.41 -11.02
C GLY A 225 -1.09 15.93 -10.69
N CYS A 226 -1.35 15.09 -11.70
CA CYS A 226 -1.43 13.64 -11.56
C CYS A 226 -0.06 13.00 -11.33
N LEU A 227 -0.06 11.82 -10.73
CA LEU A 227 1.13 10.99 -10.56
C LEU A 227 1.18 9.96 -11.68
N LEU A 228 2.39 9.70 -12.18
CA LEU A 228 2.59 8.88 -13.37
C LEU A 228 3.36 7.60 -13.02
N ILE A 229 2.93 6.48 -13.60
CA ILE A 229 3.61 5.18 -13.53
C ILE A 229 4.02 4.76 -14.94
N ASP A 230 5.25 4.27 -15.12
CA ASP A 230 5.79 3.79 -16.39
C ASP A 230 4.77 3.02 -17.24
N ILE A 231 4.63 3.43 -18.51
CA ILE A 231 3.63 2.89 -19.43
C ILE A 231 3.82 1.39 -19.69
N ASN A 232 5.07 0.91 -19.69
CA ASN A 232 5.36 -0.50 -19.95
C ASN A 232 4.98 -1.40 -18.77
N SER A 233 4.96 -0.83 -17.57
CA SER A 233 4.59 -1.52 -16.33
C SER A 233 3.14 -1.27 -15.92
N TRP A 234 2.42 -0.39 -16.63
CA TRP A 234 1.08 0.07 -16.26
C TRP A 234 0.09 -1.05 -16.01
N ASN A 235 0.00 -2.03 -16.91
CA ASN A 235 -0.98 -3.10 -16.80
C ASN A 235 -0.72 -3.99 -15.57
N ARG A 236 0.55 -4.21 -15.21
CA ARG A 236 0.92 -4.92 -13.99
C ARG A 236 0.55 -4.09 -12.76
N PHE A 237 0.93 -2.81 -12.75
CA PHE A 237 0.64 -1.89 -11.66
C PHE A 237 -0.87 -1.81 -11.36
N ILE A 238 -1.68 -1.48 -12.36
CA ILE A 238 -3.12 -1.26 -12.15
C ILE A 238 -3.86 -2.56 -11.87
N GLY A 239 -3.37 -3.69 -12.41
CA GLY A 239 -3.94 -5.02 -12.19
C GLY A 239 -3.94 -5.46 -10.73
N HIS A 240 -3.01 -4.96 -9.92
CA HIS A 240 -2.99 -5.21 -8.47
C HIS A 240 -4.21 -4.65 -7.76
N PHE A 241 -4.78 -3.56 -8.26
CA PHE A 241 -5.90 -2.86 -7.64
C PHE A 241 -7.24 -3.20 -8.30
N GLU A 242 -7.24 -3.61 -9.57
CA GLU A 242 -8.47 -3.93 -10.32
C GLU A 242 -9.05 -5.32 -10.03
N ALA A 243 -8.35 -6.16 -9.26
CA ALA A 243 -8.86 -7.46 -8.88
C ALA A 243 -10.23 -7.35 -8.18
N GLU A 244 -11.14 -8.30 -8.43
CA GLU A 244 -12.54 -8.22 -7.99
C GLU A 244 -12.71 -8.01 -6.48
N ASP A 245 -11.80 -8.57 -5.69
CA ASP A 245 -11.71 -8.50 -4.23
C ASP A 245 -10.97 -7.24 -3.73
N GLN A 246 -10.23 -6.55 -4.59
CA GLN A 246 -9.41 -5.37 -4.23
C GLN A 246 -9.99 -4.05 -4.77
N LYS A 247 -10.76 -4.06 -5.86
CA LYS A 247 -11.20 -2.86 -6.59
C LYS A 247 -12.05 -1.87 -5.79
N ASN A 248 -12.66 -2.33 -4.70
CA ASN A 248 -13.47 -1.48 -3.82
C ASN A 248 -12.69 -0.97 -2.61
N ASN A 249 -11.43 -1.42 -2.43
CA ASN A 249 -10.61 -1.03 -1.29
C ASN A 249 -10.12 0.40 -1.47
N THR A 250 -10.03 1.11 -0.35
CA THR A 250 -9.27 2.35 -0.28
C THR A 250 -7.79 1.99 -0.18
N VAL A 251 -7.00 2.52 -1.11
CA VAL A 251 -5.54 2.38 -1.14
C VAL A 251 -4.94 3.58 -0.42
N SER A 252 -4.05 3.35 0.53
CA SER A 252 -3.27 4.45 1.12
C SER A 252 -2.15 4.86 0.18
N VAL A 253 -1.96 6.15 -0.03
CA VAL A 253 -0.89 6.69 -0.89
C VAL A 253 -0.09 7.72 -0.13
N THR A 254 1.21 7.51 0.00
CA THR A 254 2.11 8.52 0.56
C THR A 254 2.93 9.13 -0.56
N VAL A 255 2.94 10.45 -0.66
CA VAL A 255 3.87 11.19 -1.52
C VAL A 255 4.97 11.73 -0.64
N SER A 256 6.19 11.22 -0.82
CA SER A 256 7.39 11.79 -0.23
C SER A 256 8.33 12.23 -1.33
N ARG A 257 8.83 13.46 -1.21
CA ARG A 257 9.99 13.91 -1.99
C ARG A 257 11.19 14.08 -1.09
N SER A 258 11.02 14.06 0.23
CA SER A 258 12.13 14.12 1.19
C SER A 258 12.90 12.80 1.32
N LEU A 259 12.23 11.66 1.11
CA LEU A 259 12.85 10.33 1.19
C LEU A 259 13.10 9.75 -0.21
N SER A 260 14.26 9.10 -0.38
CA SER A 260 14.62 8.38 -1.61
C SER A 260 14.06 6.96 -1.66
N GLU A 261 13.74 6.38 -0.51
CA GLU A 261 13.10 5.06 -0.35
C GLU A 261 12.31 5.02 0.97
N PRO A 262 11.29 4.16 1.07
CA PRO A 262 10.54 4.04 2.31
C PRO A 262 11.35 3.37 3.43
N VAL A 263 11.04 3.77 4.65
CA VAL A 263 11.49 3.17 5.89
C VAL A 263 10.27 2.62 6.61
N ASN A 264 10.16 1.29 6.66
CA ASN A 264 8.98 0.58 7.16
C ASN A 264 8.98 0.41 8.70
N VAL A 265 9.31 1.48 9.43
CA VAL A 265 9.28 1.52 10.90
C VAL A 265 8.99 2.93 11.39
N ASN A 266 8.33 3.04 12.55
CA ASN A 266 8.15 4.32 13.24
C ASN A 266 9.43 4.71 14.00
N ARG A 267 10.00 5.90 13.77
CA ARG A 267 11.14 6.42 14.55
C ARG A 267 10.77 7.68 15.31
N LEU A 268 11.28 7.78 16.54
CA LEU A 268 11.09 8.95 17.39
C LEU A 268 12.45 9.63 17.54
N PRO A 269 12.50 10.96 17.70
CA PRO A 269 13.77 11.67 17.74
C PRO A 269 14.51 11.25 19.02
N ALA A 270 15.80 10.95 18.88
CA ALA A 270 16.63 10.30 19.89
C ALA A 270 16.93 11.15 21.14
N PHE A 271 16.38 12.36 21.27
CA PHE A 271 16.61 13.26 22.42
C PHE A 271 15.70 13.00 23.63
N ASN A 272 15.37 11.73 23.87
CA ASN A 272 14.98 11.22 25.19
C ASN A 272 15.78 9.95 25.56
N PHE A 273 16.98 9.77 24.99
CA PHE A 273 17.96 8.79 25.46
C PHE A 273 18.61 9.24 26.79
N ILE A 274 17.79 9.27 27.85
CA ILE A 274 18.24 8.84 29.17
C ILE A 274 17.41 7.59 29.47
N LEU A 275 18.02 6.43 29.18
CA LEU A 275 17.57 5.04 29.40
C LEU A 275 16.87 4.30 28.24
N ASN A 276 17.74 3.60 27.48
CA ASN A 276 17.63 2.18 27.07
C ASN A 276 16.69 1.75 25.93
N GLY A 277 17.23 1.78 24.69
CA GLY A 277 17.09 0.71 23.70
C GLY A 277 15.80 0.68 22.88
N THR A 278 15.87 0.15 21.65
CA THR A 278 14.67 -0.17 20.85
C THR A 278 13.83 -1.21 21.60
N ARG A 279 12.49 -1.05 21.65
CA ARG A 279 11.58 -1.92 22.41
C ARG A 279 11.79 -3.42 22.14
N GLU A 280 12.04 -3.82 20.90
CA GLU A 280 12.32 -5.22 20.55
C GLU A 280 13.71 -5.71 20.97
N SER A 281 14.76 -4.90 20.88
CA SER A 281 16.09 -5.28 21.39
C SER A 281 16.17 -5.29 22.92
N PHE A 282 15.31 -4.52 23.59
CA PHE A 282 15.18 -4.52 25.05
C PHE A 282 14.49 -5.78 25.56
N PHE A 283 13.37 -6.20 24.95
CA PHE A 283 12.62 -7.38 25.41
C PHE A 283 13.21 -8.72 24.91
N SER A 284 13.90 -8.76 23.77
CA SER A 284 14.59 -9.97 23.30
C SER A 284 15.83 -10.33 24.12
N ARG A 285 16.50 -9.34 24.75
CA ARG A 285 17.69 -9.58 25.58
C ARG A 285 17.38 -10.14 26.98
N ILE A 286 16.16 -10.00 27.49
CA ILE A 286 15.79 -10.43 28.86
C ILE A 286 15.29 -11.88 28.89
N LYS A 287 14.67 -12.38 27.81
CA LYS A 287 14.15 -13.77 27.78
C LYS A 287 15.25 -14.85 27.68
N ASN A 288 16.48 -14.49 27.28
CA ASN A 288 17.56 -15.45 27.00
C ASN A 288 18.72 -15.45 28.02
N ARG A 289 18.49 -15.02 29.26
CA ARG A 289 19.44 -15.27 30.37
C ARG A 289 18.73 -16.00 31.52
N LYS A 290 18.60 -17.32 31.40
CA LYS A 290 18.55 -18.20 32.57
C LYS A 290 19.97 -18.32 33.14
N LEU A 291 20.07 -18.25 34.46
CA LEU A 291 21.26 -18.53 35.28
C LEU A 291 21.87 -19.89 34.95
#